data_AF-A0A937WPH2-F1
#
_entry.id   AF-A0A937WPH2-F1
#
_cell.length_a   1.000
_cell.length_b   1.000
_cell.length_c   1.000
_cell.angle_alpha   90.00
_cell.angle_beta   90.00
_cell.angle_gamma   90.00
#
_symmetry.space_group_name_H-M   'P 1'
#
loop_
_entity.id
_entity.type
_entity.pdbx_description
1 polymer ?
#
loop_
_entity_poly.entity_id
_entity_poly.type
_entity_poly.pdbx_seq_one_letter_code
_entity_poly.pdbx_strand_id
1 'polypeptide(L)' 'MFVDRERDLTALERFWLSGKAEFFVLYGRRRIGKTELLRQFCQNKRSIYFLASQLKEKDHL' A
#
# COMPACT_ATOMS: atom_id res chain seq x y z
N MET A 1 -10.04 7.65 11.92
CA MET A 1 -8.85 8.38 12.41
C MET A 1 -7.65 7.47 12.20
N PHE A 2 -6.69 7.88 11.37
CA PHE A 2 -5.41 7.17 11.19
C PHE A 2 -4.40 7.81 12.15
N VAL A 3 -3.76 7.02 13.00
CA VAL A 3 -2.90 7.50 14.09
C VAL A 3 -1.53 6.87 13.92
N ASP A 4 -0.47 7.66 14.16
CA ASP A 4 0.92 7.28 13.92
C ASP A 4 1.22 7.09 12.41
N ARG A 5 2.44 6.69 12.04
CA ARG A 5 2.88 6.42 10.64
C ARG A 5 3.14 7.65 9.76
N GLU A 6 3.20 8.85 10.32
CA GLU A 6 3.54 10.07 9.57
C GLU A 6 4.89 9.97 8.85
N ARG A 7 5.87 9.31 9.49
CA ARG A 7 7.20 9.08 8.89
C ARG A 7 7.12 8.15 7.68
N ASP A 8 6.34 7.08 7.77
CA ASP A 8 6.15 6.12 6.67
C ASP A 8 5.43 6.80 5.49
N LEU A 9 4.36 7.57 5.77
CA LEU A 9 3.65 8.34 4.74
C LEU A 9 4.55 9.39 4.09
N THR A 10 5.28 10.18 4.87
CA THR A 10 6.24 11.17 4.36
C THR A 10 7.32 10.50 3.50
N ALA A 11 7.76 9.32 3.92
CA ALA A 11 8.50 8.32 3.14
C ALA A 11 8.00 8.21 1.70
N LEU A 12 6.79 7.68 1.60
CA LEU A 12 6.10 7.35 0.36
C LEU A 12 5.81 8.58 -0.50
N GLU A 13 5.42 9.71 0.11
CA GLU A 13 5.20 10.97 -0.61
C GLU A 13 6.48 11.50 -1.26
N ARG A 14 7.62 11.42 -0.57
CA ARG A 14 8.91 11.83 -1.13
C ARG A 14 9.28 10.99 -2.34
N PHE A 15 9.06 9.68 -2.28
CA PHE A 15 9.29 8.80 -3.44
C PHE A 15 8.34 9.11 -4.59
N TRP A 16 7.05 9.35 -4.30
CA TRP A 16 6.06 9.73 -5.30
C TRP A 16 6.40 11.04 -6.03
N LEU A 17 6.87 12.04 -5.28
CA LEU A 17 7.23 13.36 -5.82
C LEU A 17 8.63 13.40 -6.46
N SER A 18 9.43 12.34 -6.36
CA SER A 18 10.80 12.30 -6.88
C SER A 18 10.88 12.43 -8.40
N GLY A 19 9.79 12.13 -9.12
CA GLY A 19 9.76 12.06 -10.59
C GLY A 19 10.53 10.89 -11.18
N LYS A 20 11.01 9.95 -10.34
CA LYS A 20 11.77 8.77 -10.75
C LYS A 20 10.93 7.51 -10.60
N ALA A 21 11.34 6.45 -11.31
CA ALA A 21 10.80 5.12 -11.08
C ALA A 21 11.35 4.58 -9.75
N GLU A 22 10.48 4.52 -8.75
CA GLU A 22 10.80 4.04 -7.40
C GLU A 22 10.11 2.70 -7.14
N PHE A 23 10.78 1.80 -6.42
CA PHE A 23 10.24 0.51 -6.01
C PHE A 23 10.53 0.27 -4.52
N PHE A 24 9.50 -0.11 -3.76
CA PHE A 24 9.63 -0.39 -2.33
C PHE A 24 8.84 -1.64 -1.93
N VAL A 25 9.26 -2.25 -0.83
CA VAL A 25 8.61 -3.42 -0.24
C VAL A 25 8.16 -3.08 1.18
N LEU A 26 6.85 -3.12 1.41
CA LEU A 26 6.27 -2.89 2.74
C LEU A 26 6.04 -4.23 3.46
N TYR A 27 6.86 -4.55 4.45
CA TYR A 27 6.83 -5.85 5.16
C TYR A 27 6.57 -5.71 6.67
N GLY A 28 6.12 -6.80 7.32
CA GLY A 28 5.90 -6.91 8.77
C GLY A 28 4.64 -7.72 9.16
N ARG A 29 4.30 -7.75 10.45
CA ARG A 29 3.29 -8.67 11.01
C ARG A 29 1.87 -8.45 10.46
N ARG A 30 1.08 -9.52 10.45
CA ARG A 30 -0.34 -9.51 10.10
C ARG A 30 -1.10 -8.53 11.01
N ARG A 31 -2.03 -7.75 10.44
CA ARG A 31 -2.88 -6.75 11.13
C ARG A 31 -2.16 -5.52 11.72
N ILE A 32 -0.91 -5.24 11.33
CA ILE A 32 -0.20 -4.00 11.78
C ILE A 32 -0.60 -2.72 11.01
N GLY A 33 -1.62 -2.78 10.15
CA GLY A 33 -2.12 -1.60 9.41
C GLY A 33 -1.42 -1.29 8.09
N LYS A 34 -0.73 -2.24 7.45
CA LYS A 34 -0.04 -2.03 6.15
C LYS A 34 -0.98 -1.64 5.03
N THR A 35 -2.08 -2.37 4.91
CA THR A 35 -3.11 -2.09 3.91
C THR A 35 -3.69 -0.71 4.11
N GLU A 36 -3.91 -0.30 5.36
CA GLU A 36 -4.40 1.04 5.67
C GLU A 36 -3.38 2.12 5.32
N LEU A 37 -2.10 1.92 5.63
CA LEU A 37 -1.02 2.84 5.23
C LEU A 37 -1.00 3.07 3.71
N LEU A 38 -1.04 1.98 2.91
CA LEU A 38 -1.09 2.08 1.45
C LEU A 38 -2.38 2.74 0.96
N ARG A 39 -3.52 2.43 1.60
CA ARG A 39 -4.81 3.05 1.28
C ARG A 39 -4.75 4.57 1.49
N GLN A 40 -4.21 5.01 2.64
CA GLN A 40 -4.03 6.44 2.95
C GLN A 40 -3.08 7.11 1.96
N PHE A 41 -1.92 6.51 1.69
CA PHE A 41 -0.97 7.02 0.70
C PHE A 41 -1.59 7.18 -0.69
N CYS A 42 -2.39 6.20 -1.13
CA CYS A 42 -3.03 6.22 -2.44
C CYS A 42 -4.22 7.19 -2.55
N GLN A 43 -4.69 7.79 -1.45
CA GLN A 43 -5.79 8.76 -1.53
C GLN A 43 -5.40 9.94 -2.41
N ASN A 44 -6.30 10.31 -3.32
CA ASN A 44 -6.12 11.39 -4.30
C ASN A 44 -4.94 11.18 -5.27
N LYS A 45 -4.41 9.96 -5.38
CA LYS A 45 -3.37 9.60 -6.36
C LYS A 45 -3.90 8.57 -7.34
N ARG A 46 -3.56 8.74 -8.61
CA ARG A 46 -3.84 7.72 -9.63
C ARG A 46 -3.03 6.47 -9.31
N SER A 47 -3.71 5.45 -8.80
CA SER A 47 -3.09 4.24 -8.27
C SER A 47 -3.89 3.01 -8.70
N ILE A 48 -3.20 1.88 -8.82
CA ILE A 48 -3.79 0.56 -9.09
C ILE A 48 -3.47 -0.31 -7.88
N TYR A 49 -4.51 -0.91 -7.28
CA TYR A 49 -4.35 -1.86 -6.19
C TYR A 49 -4.60 -3.27 -6.69
N PHE A 50 -3.58 -4.12 -6.64
CA PHE A 50 -3.70 -5.54 -6.98
C PHE A 50 -3.63 -6.39 -5.72
N LEU A 51 -4.71 -7.13 -5.43
CA LEU A 51 -4.71 -8.11 -4.36
C LEU A 51 -4.17 -9.43 -4.91
N ALA A 52 -2.90 -9.73 -4.63
CA ALA A 52 -2.32 -11.04 -4.88
C ALA A 52 -2.86 -12.05 -3.85
N SER A 53 -4.12 -12.44 -4.01
CA SER A 53 -4.72 -13.55 -3.28
C SER A 53 -4.61 -14.81 -4.15
N GLN A 54 -4.22 -15.93 -3.54
CA GLN A 54 -4.44 -17.24 -4.15
C GLN A 54 -5.95 -17.52 -4.11
N LEU A 55 -6.70 -16.95 -5.05
CA LEU A 55 -8.01 -17.48 -5.39
C LEU A 55 -7.74 -18.88 -5.96
N LYS A 56 -8.11 -19.93 -5.23
CA LYS A 56 -8.17 -21.26 -5.82
C LYS A 56 -9.22 -21.18 -6.93
N GLU A 57 -8.91 -21.64 -8.13
CA GLU A 57 -9.84 -21.72 -9.28
C GLU A 57 -11.06 -22.63 -9.07
N LYS A 58 -11.38 -23.04 -7.83
CA LYS A 58 -12.45 -23.99 -7.51
C LYS A 58 -13.47 -23.35 -6.59
N ASP A 59 -14.32 -22.49 -7.14
CA ASP A 59 -15.65 -22.17 -6.56
C ASP A 59 -16.64 -21.67 -7.65
N HIS A 60 -16.49 -22.15 -8.89
CA HIS A 60 -17.56 -22.12 -9.89
C HIS A 60 -17.86 -23.57 -10.31
N LEU A 61 -18.73 -24.23 -9.55
CA LEU A 61 -19.49 -25.43 -9.93
C LEU A 61 -20.94 -25.22 -9.49
#